data_AF-A0A920L7X7-F1
#
_entry.id   AF-A0A920L7X7-F1
#
_cell.length_a   1.000
_cell.length_b   1.000
_cell.length_c   1.000
_cell.angle_alpha   90.00
_cell.angle_beta   90.00
_cell.angle_gamma   90.00
#
_symmetry.space_group_name_H-M   'P 1'
#
loop_
_entity.id
_entity.type
_entity.pdbx_description
1 polymer ?
#
loop_
_entity_poly.entity_id
_entity_poly.type
_entity_poly.pdbx_seq_one_letter_code
_entity_poly.pdbx_strand_id
1 'polypeptide(L)'
;MCLNSDFVKKLDIPIILVIKNKLGCINHTLLTIEMIESLKLNLKLIIFNRFNKEDDSHFEELKDFVKNYDIYNWQGQDFHPEILKKL
;
A
#
# COMPACT_ATOMS: atom_id res chain seq x y z
N MET A 1 -12.34 19.77 -12.96
CA MET A 1 -11.18 18.85 -12.94
C MET A 1 -11.67 17.55 -12.34
N CYS A 2 -11.74 16.49 -13.13
CA CYS A 2 -12.13 15.16 -12.65
C CYS A 2 -10.94 14.54 -11.92
N LEU A 3 -11.06 14.37 -10.60
CA LEU A 3 -10.04 13.71 -9.80
C LEU A 3 -10.28 12.20 -9.92
N ASN A 4 -9.25 11.42 -10.25
CA ASN A 4 -9.33 9.97 -10.42
C ASN A 4 -10.05 9.24 -9.25
N SER A 5 -10.11 9.84 -8.06
CA SER A 5 -10.86 9.34 -6.90
C SER A 5 -12.38 9.20 -7.15
N ASP A 6 -13.01 10.10 -7.90
CA ASP A 6 -14.45 10.03 -8.18
C ASP A 6 -14.79 8.89 -9.16
N PHE A 7 -13.86 8.55 -10.05
CA PHE A 7 -14.01 7.43 -10.98
C PHE A 7 -13.82 6.09 -10.26
N VAL A 8 -12.81 5.99 -9.38
CA VAL A 8 -12.57 4.80 -8.55
C VAL A 8 -13.74 4.52 -7.60
N LYS A 9 -14.33 5.57 -6.99
CA LYS A 9 -15.55 5.44 -6.17
C LYS A 9 -16.75 4.88 -6.95
N LYS A 10 -16.90 5.24 -8.23
CA LYS A 10 -18.00 4.75 -9.07
C LYS A 10 -17.80 3.32 -9.55
N LEU A 11 -16.55 2.84 -9.59
CA LEU A 11 -16.21 1.52 -10.15
C LEU A 11 -16.03 0.43 -9.09
N ASP A 12 -16.02 0.78 -7.79
CA ASP A 12 -15.81 -0.15 -6.67
C ASP A 12 -14.57 -1.07 -6.86
N ILE A 13 -13.52 -0.51 -7.47
CA ILE A 13 -12.32 -1.28 -7.80
C ILE A 13 -11.46 -1.42 -6.53
N PRO A 14 -10.96 -2.63 -6.22
CA PRO A 14 -10.03 -2.83 -5.14
C PRO A 14 -8.77 -1.97 -5.29
N ILE A 15 -8.38 -1.28 -4.23
CA ILE A 15 -7.19 -0.43 -4.21
C ILE A 15 -6.00 -1.23 -3.69
N ILE A 16 -4.86 -1.05 -4.35
CA ILE A 16 -3.55 -1.49 -3.87
C ILE A 16 -2.71 -0.26 -3.57
N LEU A 17 -2.13 -0.20 -2.37
CA LEU A 17 -1.25 0.89 -1.95
C LEU A 17 0.21 0.46 -2.08
N VAL A 18 0.96 1.08 -3.00
CA VAL A 18 2.40 0.82 -3.15
C VAL A 18 3.21 1.90 -2.43
N ILE A 19 4.00 1.50 -1.44
CA ILE A 19 4.82 2.37 -0.60
C ILE A 19 6.26 2.24 -1.04
N LYS A 20 6.92 3.36 -1.35
CA LYS A 20 8.37 3.38 -1.60
C LYS A 20 9.10 3.54 -0.28
N ASN A 21 10.08 2.68 -0.01
CA ASN A 21 10.97 2.82 1.14
C ASN A 21 11.82 4.10 1.03
N LYS A 22 11.40 5.15 1.73
CA LYS A 22 12.08 6.45 1.84
C LYS A 22 11.84 7.00 3.25
N LEU A 23 12.80 7.76 3.79
CA LEU A 23 12.62 8.47 5.06
C LEU A 23 11.31 9.27 5.07
N GLY A 24 10.46 9.04 6.09
CA GLY A 24 9.13 9.66 6.22
C GLY A 24 7.96 8.93 5.54
N CYS A 25 8.18 7.75 4.95
CA CYS A 25 7.12 7.00 4.24
C CYS A 25 5.98 6.48 5.13
N ILE A 26 6.21 6.27 6.44
CA ILE A 26 5.21 5.76 7.38
C ILE A 26 4.03 6.73 7.50
N ASN A 27 4.31 8.03 7.73
CA ASN A 27 3.24 9.02 7.91
C ASN A 27 2.41 9.22 6.64
N HIS A 28 3.07 9.25 5.46
CA HIS A 28 2.37 9.30 4.19
C HIS A 28 1.48 8.07 3.96
N THR A 29 1.94 6.90 4.39
CA THR A 29 1.14 5.67 4.31
C THR A 29 -0.11 5.77 5.18
N LEU A 30 0.05 6.17 6.44
CA LEU A 30 -1.07 6.30 7.39
C LEU A 30 -2.13 7.31 6.90
N LEU A 31 -1.71 8.49 6.46
CA LEU A 31 -2.62 9.50 5.91
C LEU A 31 -3.34 8.99 4.65
N THR A 32 -2.66 8.19 3.83
CA THR A 32 -3.29 7.60 2.64
C THR A 32 -4.31 6.53 3.01
N ILE A 33 -4.03 5.70 4.01
CA ILE A 33 -4.98 4.70 4.54
C ILE A 33 -6.21 5.41 5.13
N GLU A 34 -6.01 6.43 5.96
CA GLU A 34 -7.11 7.21 6.55
C GLU A 34 -7.99 7.85 5.46
N MET A 35 -7.38 8.37 4.39
CA MET A 35 -8.13 8.90 3.25
C MET A 35 -8.92 7.79 2.53
N ILE A 36 -8.33 6.61 2.32
CA ILE A 36 -9.01 5.47 1.70
C ILE A 36 -10.21 5.00 2.54
N GLU A 37 -10.04 4.91 3.86
CA GLU A 37 -11.11 4.58 4.82
C GLU A 37 -12.21 5.64 4.82
N SER A 38 -11.85 6.92 4.86
CA SER A 38 -12.78 8.06 4.81
C SER A 38 -13.59 8.09 3.52
N LEU A 39 -12.97 7.70 2.40
CA LEU A 39 -13.61 7.58 1.10
C LEU A 39 -14.43 6.28 0.95
N LYS A 40 -14.45 5.40 1.97
CA LYS A 40 -15.09 4.06 1.99
C LYS A 40 -14.63 3.17 0.83
N LEU A 41 -13.36 3.28 0.46
CA LEU A 41 -12.76 2.50 -0.62
C LEU A 41 -12.13 1.23 -0.05
N ASN A 42 -12.19 0.14 -0.81
CA ASN A 42 -11.70 -1.17 -0.36
C ASN A 42 -10.18 -1.30 -0.59
N LEU A 43 -9.38 -1.10 0.45
CA LEU A 43 -7.93 -1.36 0.42
C LEU A 43 -7.68 -2.86 0.56
N LYS A 44 -7.30 -3.52 -0.54
CA LYS A 44 -7.04 -4.97 -0.55
C LYS A 44 -5.63 -5.34 -0.10
N LEU A 45 -4.65 -4.54 -0.52
CA LEU A 45 -3.25 -4.90 -0.39
C LEU A 45 -2.37 -3.67 -0.26
N ILE A 46 -1.37 -3.77 0.61
CA ILE A 46 -0.28 -2.81 0.73
C ILE A 46 0.99 -3.49 0.22
N ILE A 47 1.72 -2.85 -0.69
CA ILE A 47 2.99 -3.33 -1.22
C ILE A 47 4.09 -2.40 -0.75
N PHE A 48 5.03 -2.91 0.04
CA PHE A 48 6.23 -2.20 0.43
C PHE A 48 7.34 -2.46 -0.59
N ASN A 49 7.66 -1.46 -1.38
CA ASN A 49 8.68 -1.53 -2.42
C ASN A 49 10.07 -1.18 -1.87
N ARG A 50 10.92 -2.21 -1.75
CA ARG A 50 12.33 -2.08 -1.40
C ARG A 50 13.17 -1.89 -2.67
N PHE A 51 13.53 -0.63 -2.93
CA PHE A 51 14.49 -0.30 -3.98
C PHE A 51 15.96 -0.54 -3.58
N ASN A 52 16.27 -0.43 -2.27
CA ASN A 52 17.60 -0.67 -1.73
C ASN A 52 17.53 -1.76 -0.65
N LYS A 53 18.47 -2.72 -0.72
CA LYS A 53 18.56 -3.88 0.20
C LYS A 53 18.96 -3.54 1.64
N GLU A 54 19.40 -2.31 1.90
CA GLU A 54 20.09 -1.95 3.15
C GLU A 54 19.19 -1.34 4.23
N ASP A 55 17.93 -1.01 3.91
CA ASP A 55 17.04 -0.28 4.82
C ASP A 55 15.79 -1.09 5.20
N ASP A 56 15.98 -2.08 6.07
CA ASP A 56 14.90 -2.98 6.55
C ASP A 56 14.18 -2.47 7.81
N SER A 57 14.72 -1.43 8.44
CA SER A 57 14.25 -0.85 9.70
C SER A 57 12.76 -0.46 9.68
N HIS A 58 12.31 0.16 8.59
CA HIS A 58 10.95 0.72 8.51
C HIS A 58 9.87 -0.32 8.20
N PHE A 59 10.21 -1.53 7.74
CA PHE A 59 9.20 -2.51 7.35
C PHE A 59 8.47 -3.12 8.55
N GLU A 60 9.22 -3.50 9.60
CA GLU A 60 8.63 -4.08 10.81
C GLU A 60 7.79 -3.03 11.57
N GLU A 61 8.26 -1.78 11.63
CA GLU A 61 7.48 -0.68 12.20
C GLU A 61 6.18 -0.48 11.44
N LEU A 62 6.25 -0.38 10.10
CA LEU A 62 5.07 -0.21 9.26
C LEU A 62 4.09 -1.37 9.42
N LYS A 63 4.59 -2.61 9.46
CA LYS A 63 3.80 -3.81 9.71
C LYS A 63 3.08 -3.76 11.05
N ASP A 64 3.67 -3.13 12.07
CA ASP A 64 3.02 -2.93 13.37
C ASP A 64 1.82 -1.96 13.26
N PHE A 65 1.98 -0.88 12.49
CA PHE A 65 0.94 0.11 12.26
C PHE A 65 -0.20 -0.40 11.36
N VAL A 66 0.11 -1.26 10.38
CA VAL A 66 -0.86 -1.75 9.38
C VAL A 66 -1.27 -3.22 9.61
N LYS A 67 -1.27 -3.69 10.87
CA LYS A 67 -1.67 -5.08 11.25
C LYS A 67 -3.02 -5.54 10.68
N ASN A 68 -3.93 -4.61 10.44
CA ASN A 68 -5.27 -4.90 9.92
C ASN A 68 -5.28 -5.10 8.39
N TYR A 69 -4.16 -4.86 7.71
CA TYR A 69 -4.03 -4.92 6.27
C TYR A 69 -3.00 -5.96 5.85
N ASP A 70 -3.26 -6.60 4.71
CA ASP A 70 -2.27 -7.44 4.07
C ASP A 70 -1.14 -6.57 3.52
N ILE A 71 0.05 -6.66 4.13
CA ILE A 71 1.26 -6.02 3.64
C ILE A 71 2.22 -7.05 3.03
N TYR A 72 2.66 -6.78 1.81
CA TYR A 72 3.64 -7.58 1.09
C TYR A 72 4.92 -6.79 0.86
N ASN A 73 6.07 -7.40 1.15
CA ASN A 73 7.36 -6.82 0.89
C ASN A 73 7.85 -7.21 -0.51
N TRP A 74 7.98 -6.23 -1.41
CA TRP A 74 8.39 -6.43 -2.79
C TRP A 74 9.80 -5.90 -3.04
N GLN A 75 10.70 -6.75 -3.52
CA GLN A 75 12.07 -6.40 -3.90
C GLN A 75 12.22 -6.46 -5.43
N GLY A 76 11.74 -5.43 -6.13
CA GLY A 76 12.17 -4.97 -7.46
C GLY A 76 12.33 -5.92 -8.66
N GLN A 77 12.24 -7.24 -8.53
CA GLN A 77 12.60 -8.20 -9.59
C GLN A 77 11.63 -9.37 -9.74
N ASP A 78 10.84 -9.72 -8.72
CA ASP A 78 9.88 -10.84 -8.82
C ASP A 78 8.49 -10.43 -8.33
N PHE A 79 7.53 -10.36 -9.26
CA PHE A 79 6.10 -10.36 -8.90
C PHE A 79 5.73 -11.80 -8.51
N HIS A 80 5.75 -12.08 -7.21
CA HIS A 80 5.34 -13.40 -6.73
C HIS A 80 3.86 -13.65 -7.09
N PRO A 81 3.52 -14.83 -7.63
CA PRO A 81 2.14 -15.16 -8.01
C PRO A 81 1.16 -15.16 -6.83
N GLU A 82 1.65 -15.15 -5.59
CA GLU A 82 0.83 -14.97 -4.39
C GLU A 82 0.13 -13.62 -4.32
N ILE A 83 0.74 -12.57 -4.87
CA ILE A 83 0.14 -11.23 -4.97
C ILE A 83 -1.07 -11.28 -5.92
N LEU A 84 -0.93 -12.01 -7.03
CA LEU A 84 -2.00 -12.16 -8.03
C LEU A 84 -3.20 -12.98 -7.50
N LYS A 85 -3.00 -13.84 -6.49
CA LYS A 85 -4.10 -14.58 -5.84
C LYS A 85 -4.90 -13.72 -4.86
N LYS A 86 -4.37 -12.55 -4.46
CA LYS A 86 -5.01 -11.61 -3.54
C LYS A 86 -5.70 -10.43 -4.27
N LEU A 87 -5.53 -10.34 -5.59
CA LEU A 87 -6.21 -9.41 -6.49
C LEU A 87 -7.59 -9.94 -6.90
#